data_AF-A0A2D7BTH7-F1
#
_entry.id   AF-A0A2D7BTH7-F1
#
_cell.length_a   1.000
_cell.length_b   1.000
_cell.length_c   1.000
_cell.angle_alpha   90.00
_cell.angle_beta   90.00
_cell.angle_gamma   90.00
#
_symmetry.space_group_name_H-M   'P 1'
#
loop_
_entity.id
_entity.type
_entity.pdbx_description
1 polymer ?
#
loop_
_entity_poly.entity_id
_entity_poly.type
_entity_poly.pdbx_seq_one_letter_code
_entity_poly.pdbx_strand_id
1 'polypeptide(L)'
;MKNILMILALASISACTYADADEWPDKECNDYSAYIGFLVAASGASMEEASEASEAGDKAMADEKFMASHMLAEQAANHTKVFNTFCD
;
A
#
# COMPACT_ATOMS: atom_id res chain seq x y z
N MET A 1 -9.05 -15.98 43.72
CA MET A 1 -8.61 -16.37 42.36
C MET A 1 -9.77 -16.43 41.35
N LYS A 2 -10.92 -17.05 41.69
CA LYS A 2 -12.08 -17.16 40.77
C LYS A 2 -12.61 -15.80 40.26
N ASN A 3 -12.64 -14.79 41.13
CA ASN A 3 -13.12 -13.44 40.78
C ASN A 3 -12.12 -12.65 39.91
N ILE A 4 -10.81 -12.89 40.06
CA ILE A 4 -9.78 -12.26 39.24
C ILE A 4 -9.80 -12.85 37.83
N LEU A 5 -10.00 -14.17 37.71
CA LEU A 5 -10.18 -14.84 36.42
C LEU A 5 -11.43 -14.33 35.67
N MET A 6 -12.51 -14.06 36.41
CA MET A 6 -13.74 -13.50 35.85
C MET A 6 -13.56 -12.05 35.35
N ILE A 7 -12.81 -11.22 36.09
CA ILE A 7 -12.53 -9.84 35.68
C ILE A 7 -11.61 -9.80 34.45
N LEU A 8 -10.59 -10.67 34.39
CA LEU A 8 -9.74 -10.82 33.20
C LEU A 8 -10.51 -11.37 32.00
N ALA A 9 -11.49 -12.26 32.20
CA ALA A 9 -12.35 -12.77 31.14
C ALA A 9 -13.38 -11.74 30.65
N LEU A 10 -13.86 -10.83 31.50
CA LEU A 10 -14.74 -9.73 31.06
C LEU A 10 -13.96 -8.61 30.34
N ALA A 11 -12.70 -8.36 30.74
CA ALA A 11 -11.85 -7.37 30.09
C ALA A 11 -11.37 -7.79 28.69
N SER A 12 -11.30 -9.09 28.40
CA SER A 12 -10.95 -9.60 27.08
C SER A 12 -12.12 -9.58 26.08
N ILE A 13 -13.37 -9.51 26.55
CA ILE A 13 -14.56 -9.41 25.68
C ILE A 13 -14.78 -7.96 25.20
N SER A 14 -14.28 -6.96 25.94
CA SER A 14 -14.40 -5.54 25.55
C SER A 14 -13.38 -5.08 24.50
N ALA A 15 -12.50 -5.95 24.02
CA ALA A 15 -11.61 -5.62 22.89
C ALA A 15 -12.29 -5.80 21.52
N CYS A 16 -13.50 -6.36 21.48
CA CYS A 16 -14.31 -6.46 20.26
C CYS A 16 -15.22 -5.24 20.03
N THR A 17 -14.90 -4.09 20.65
CA THR A 17 -15.69 -2.87 20.46
C THR A 17 -15.44 -2.29 19.07
N TYR A 18 -16.34 -2.64 18.15
CA TYR A 18 -16.82 -1.84 17.02
C TYR A 18 -15.72 -1.13 16.22
N ALA A 19 -15.02 -1.88 15.36
CA ALA A 19 -14.76 -1.31 14.05
C ALA A 19 -16.14 -1.11 13.43
N ASP A 20 -16.52 0.15 13.17
CA ASP A 20 -17.71 0.44 12.41
C ASP A 20 -17.51 -0.22 11.04
N ALA A 21 -18.20 -1.34 10.82
CA ALA A 21 -17.99 -2.19 9.64
C ALA A 21 -18.34 -1.45 8.35
N ASP A 22 -19.12 -0.37 8.45
CA ASP A 22 -19.49 0.49 7.34
C ASP A 22 -18.44 1.60 7.08
N GLU A 23 -17.63 1.98 8.09
CA GLU A 23 -16.57 3.01 7.96
C GLU A 23 -15.20 2.40 7.60
N TRP A 24 -15.00 1.12 7.93
CA TRP A 24 -13.81 0.35 7.60
C TRP A 24 -13.51 0.26 6.09
N PRO A 25 -14.49 0.00 5.19
CA PRO A 25 -14.25 -0.06 3.75
C PRO A 25 -13.75 1.29 3.22
N ASP A 26 -14.40 2.39 3.58
CA ASP A 26 -14.04 3.72 3.07
C ASP A 26 -12.65 4.15 3.52
N LYS A 27 -12.30 3.92 4.79
CA LYS A 27 -10.97 4.27 5.31
C LYS A 27 -9.88 3.40 4.68
N GLU A 28 -10.04 2.08 4.70
CA GLU A 28 -9.01 1.16 4.20
C GLU A 28 -8.86 1.25 2.68
N CYS A 29 -9.94 1.45 1.93
CA CYS A 29 -9.87 1.68 0.50
C CYS A 29 -9.19 3.02 0.17
N ASN A 30 -9.46 4.10 0.93
CA ASN A 30 -8.72 5.35 0.75
C ASN A 30 -7.22 5.17 1.01
N ASP A 31 -6.84 4.55 2.13
CA ASP A 31 -5.43 4.27 2.44
C ASP A 31 -4.77 3.39 1.35
N TYR A 32 -5.50 2.41 0.83
CA TYR A 32 -4.99 1.52 -0.21
C TYR A 32 -4.86 2.20 -1.58
N SER A 33 -5.82 3.04 -1.96
CA SER A 33 -5.73 3.86 -3.18
C SER A 33 -4.56 4.86 -3.09
N ALA A 34 -4.28 5.42 -1.91
CA ALA A 34 -3.13 6.27 -1.69
C ALA A 34 -1.81 5.50 -1.85
N TYR A 35 -1.73 4.24 -1.38
CA TYR A 35 -0.58 3.38 -1.61
C TYR A 35 -0.37 3.07 -3.10
N ILE A 36 -1.44 2.76 -3.85
CA ILE A 36 -1.37 2.59 -5.32
C ILE A 36 -0.85 3.88 -5.97
N GLY A 37 -1.38 5.04 -5.58
CA GLY A 37 -0.93 6.33 -6.07
C GLY A 37 0.55 6.58 -5.78
N PHE A 38 1.03 6.22 -4.59
CA PHE A 38 2.45 6.29 -4.23
C PHE A 38 3.32 5.43 -5.16
N LEU A 39 2.93 4.19 -5.44
CA LEU A 39 3.66 3.31 -6.36
C LEU A 39 3.75 3.90 -7.77
N VAL A 40 2.64 4.48 -8.27
CA VAL A 40 2.62 5.17 -9.58
C VAL A 40 3.54 6.38 -9.59
N ALA A 41 3.50 7.21 -8.55
CA ALA A 41 4.38 8.39 -8.44
C ALA A 41 5.86 7.98 -8.38
N ALA A 42 6.20 6.97 -7.58
CA ALA A 42 7.56 6.45 -7.47
C ALA A 42 8.06 5.83 -8.79
N SER A 43 7.17 5.16 -9.53
CA SER A 43 7.46 4.65 -10.87
C SER A 43 7.79 5.80 -11.84
N GLY A 44 6.98 6.86 -11.84
CA GLY A 44 7.22 8.05 -12.65
C GLY A 44 8.55 8.73 -12.34
N ALA A 45 8.84 8.97 -11.06
CA ALA A 45 10.10 9.57 -10.62
C ALA A 45 11.32 8.72 -11.02
N SER A 46 11.24 7.39 -10.88
CA SER A 46 12.30 6.49 -11.32
C SER A 46 12.50 6.53 -12.84
N MET A 47 11.44 6.75 -13.63
CA MET A 47 11.55 6.90 -15.08
C MET A 47 12.24 8.20 -15.47
N GLU A 48 11.97 9.29 -14.74
CA GLU A 48 12.65 10.57 -14.92
C GLU A 48 14.14 10.44 -14.64
N GLU A 49 14.52 9.84 -13.51
CA GLU A 49 15.92 9.54 -13.17
C GLU A 49 16.60 8.66 -14.22
N ALA A 50 15.88 7.69 -14.80
CA ALA A 50 16.39 6.87 -15.90
C ALA A 50 16.67 7.70 -17.17
N SER A 51 15.80 8.65 -17.49
CA SER A 51 15.98 9.56 -18.62
C SER A 51 17.20 10.46 -18.42
N GLU A 52 17.35 11.06 -17.24
CA GLU A 52 18.50 11.89 -16.89
C GLU A 52 19.82 11.11 -16.98
N ALA A 53 19.84 9.88 -16.45
CA ALA A 53 21.01 9.00 -16.53
C ALA A 53 21.37 8.65 -17.98
N SER A 54 20.35 8.37 -18.82
CA SER A 54 20.53 8.09 -20.24
C SER A 54 21.12 9.29 -20.99
N GLU A 55 20.63 10.50 -20.72
CA GLU A 55 21.14 11.74 -21.30
C GLU A 55 22.59 12.04 -20.87
N ALA A 56 22.95 11.69 -19.63
CA ALA A 56 24.32 11.78 -19.12
C ALA A 56 25.25 10.66 -19.66
N GLY A 57 24.72 9.68 -20.38
CA GLY A 57 25.48 8.55 -20.93
C GLY A 57 25.77 7.43 -19.93
N ASP A 58 25.19 7.48 -18.72
CA ASP A 58 25.30 6.42 -17.71
C ASP A 58 24.26 5.33 -17.93
N LYS A 59 24.58 4.40 -18.83
CA LYS A 59 23.67 3.30 -19.22
C LYS A 59 23.33 2.37 -18.06
N ALA A 60 24.25 2.14 -17.13
CA ALA A 60 24.01 1.20 -16.03
C ALA A 60 22.95 1.76 -15.08
N MET A 61 23.08 3.05 -14.72
CA MET A 61 22.09 3.73 -13.90
C MET A 61 20.76 3.90 -14.63
N ALA A 62 20.78 4.21 -15.94
CA ALA A 62 19.56 4.32 -16.74
C ALA A 62 18.77 3.00 -16.74
N ASP A 63 19.43 1.87 -16.98
CA ASP A 63 18.80 0.55 -16.98
C ASP A 63 18.27 0.17 -15.58
N GLU A 64 19.02 0.44 -14.52
CA GLU A 64 18.59 0.18 -13.14
C GLU A 64 17.30 0.94 -12.80
N LYS A 65 17.27 2.24 -13.10
CA LYS A 65 16.14 3.11 -12.81
C LYS A 65 14.92 2.81 -13.69
N PHE A 66 15.15 2.45 -14.94
CA PHE A 66 14.09 1.97 -15.82
C PHE A 66 13.44 0.69 -15.28
N MET A 67 14.25 -0.27 -14.84
CA MET A 67 13.73 -1.51 -14.26
C MET A 67 12.99 -1.27 -12.93
N ALA A 68 13.49 -0.37 -12.09
CA ALA A 68 12.79 0.04 -10.87
C ALA A 68 11.42 0.66 -11.20
N SER A 69 11.37 1.57 -12.17
CA SER A 69 10.14 2.17 -12.66
C SER A 69 9.15 1.12 -13.14
N HIS A 70 9.61 0.17 -13.96
CA HIS A 70 8.79 -0.92 -14.47
C HIS A 70 8.19 -1.78 -13.36
N MET A 71 9.02 -2.24 -12.40
CA MET A 71 8.54 -3.07 -11.29
C MET A 71 7.51 -2.35 -10.42
N LEU A 72 7.70 -1.05 -10.16
CA LEU A 72 6.74 -0.24 -9.40
C LEU A 72 5.41 -0.09 -10.15
N ALA A 73 5.45 0.12 -11.47
CA ALA A 73 4.25 0.17 -12.30
C ALA A 73 3.49 -1.16 -12.30
N GLU A 74 4.20 -2.30 -12.38
CA GLU A 74 3.58 -3.62 -12.31
C GLU A 74 2.91 -3.87 -10.95
N GLN A 75 3.57 -3.48 -9.85
CA GLN A 75 2.98 -3.55 -8.51
C GLN A 75 1.72 -2.70 -8.42
N ALA A 76 1.77 -1.44 -8.87
CA ALA A 76 0.60 -0.55 -8.89
C ALA A 76 -0.56 -1.15 -9.68
N ALA A 77 -0.29 -1.69 -10.88
CA ALA A 77 -1.31 -2.32 -11.71
C ALA A 77 -1.93 -3.57 -11.06
N ASN A 78 -1.12 -4.38 -10.37
CA ASN A 78 -1.61 -5.56 -9.66
C ASN A 78 -2.46 -5.17 -8.44
N HIS A 79 -2.03 -4.17 -7.67
CA HIS A 79 -2.81 -3.65 -6.53
C HIS A 79 -4.11 -2.98 -6.98
N THR A 80 -4.11 -2.31 -8.14
CA THR A 80 -5.33 -1.72 -8.73
C THR A 80 -6.39 -2.79 -9.02
N LYS A 81 -5.99 -3.98 -9.51
CA LYS A 81 -6.95 -5.09 -9.72
C LYS A 81 -7.60 -5.54 -8.41
N VAL A 82 -6.82 -5.59 -7.34
CA VAL A 82 -7.32 -5.94 -6.00
C VAL A 82 -8.26 -4.86 -5.50
N PHE A 83 -7.87 -3.59 -5.61
CA PHE A 83 -8.73 -2.45 -5.26
C PHE A 83 -10.08 -2.54 -5.97
N ASN A 84 -10.09 -2.70 -7.30
CA ASN A 84 -11.33 -2.80 -8.07
C ASN A 84 -12.21 -4.03 -7.75
N THR A 85 -11.68 -5.01 -7.02
CA THR A 85 -12.46 -6.20 -6.60
C THR A 85 -13.16 -5.96 -5.27
N PHE A 86 -12.58 -5.13 -4.40
CA PHE A 86 -13.00 -5.00 -3.00
C PHE A 86 -13.45 -3.59 -2.61
N CYS A 87 -13.14 -2.58 -3.42
CA CYS A 87 -13.32 -1.16 -3.12
C CYS A 87 -14.10 -0.38 -4.19
N ASP A 88 -14.32 -0.96 -5.37
CA ASP A 88 -15.06 -0.38 -6.52
C ASP A 88 -16.19 -1.35 -6.91
#